data_AF-A0A165MZA0-F1
#
_entry.id   AF-A0A165MZA0-F1
#
_cell.length_a   1.000
_cell.length_b   1.000
_cell.length_c   1.000
_cell.angle_alpha   90.00
_cell.angle_beta   90.00
_cell.angle_gamma   90.00
#
_symmetry.space_group_name_H-M   'P 1'
#
loop_
_entity.id
_entity.type
_entity.pdbx_description
1 polymer ?
#
loop_
_entity_poly.entity_id
_entity_poly.type
_entity_poly.pdbx_seq_one_letter_code
_entity_poly.pdbx_strand_id
1 'polypeptide(L)'
;MIRTGERIKFSGLLQAFSEISTYLKILGTYLVMMVYMFLWTLLLVIPGIIKAFSYSQTYFVLKDHPGIGINAAITKSRKLMVGYKWKFFVLQLSFIGWGILCLLTLGIGFLWLSPYITASYAAFYENLVRQQEEA
;
A
#
# COMPACT_ATOMS: atom_id res chain seq x y z
N MET A 1 -35.59 31.53 -39.51
CA MET A 1 -36.78 31.41 -38.64
C MET A 1 -36.44 30.52 -37.46
N ILE A 2 -36.28 31.08 -36.27
CA ILE A 2 -36.13 30.30 -35.03
C ILE A 2 -37.56 29.99 -34.56
N ARG A 3 -37.94 28.71 -34.50
CA ARG A 3 -39.24 28.26 -33.99
C ARG A 3 -39.29 28.46 -32.48
N THR A 4 -39.69 29.66 -32.07
CA THR A 4 -40.09 29.95 -30.68
C THR A 4 -41.49 29.38 -30.46
N GLY A 5 -41.63 28.39 -29.56
CA GLY A 5 -42.97 28.01 -29.07
C GLY A 5 -43.23 26.57 -28.64
N GLU A 6 -42.24 25.71 -28.39
CA GLU A 6 -42.54 24.46 -27.65
C GLU A 6 -42.83 24.79 -26.18
N ARG A 7 -44.08 24.61 -25.76
CA ARG A 7 -44.49 24.71 -24.36
C ARG A 7 -43.70 23.66 -23.58
N ILE A 8 -42.68 24.10 -22.84
CA ILE A 8 -41.89 23.25 -21.93
C ILE A 8 -42.90 22.52 -21.04
N LYS A 9 -43.13 21.23 -21.32
CA LYS A 9 -44.10 20.44 -20.57
C LYS A 9 -43.52 20.21 -19.17
N PHE A 10 -44.28 20.60 -18.16
CA PHE A 10 -43.91 20.39 -16.75
C PHE A 10 -43.56 18.92 -16.45
N SER A 11 -44.20 17.98 -17.15
CA SER A 11 -43.88 16.55 -17.09
C SER A 11 -42.44 16.23 -17.53
N GLY A 12 -41.90 16.91 -18.54
CA GLY A 12 -40.52 16.73 -19.00
C GLY A 12 -39.49 17.28 -18.00
N LEU A 13 -39.83 18.38 -17.31
CA LEU A 13 -39.00 18.92 -16.22
C LEU A 13 -38.96 17.97 -15.00
N LEU A 14 -40.09 17.38 -14.63
CA LEU A 14 -40.14 16.38 -13.56
C LEU A 14 -39.38 15.10 -13.91
N GLN A 15 -39.45 14.67 -15.18
CA GLN A 15 -38.70 13.52 -15.65
C GLN A 15 -37.19 13.77 -15.60
N ALA A 16 -36.72 14.92 -16.08
CA ALA A 16 -35.32 15.33 -15.96
C ALA A 16 -34.84 15.42 -14.50
N PHE A 17 -35.67 15.93 -13.58
CA PHE A 17 -35.34 15.94 -12.15
C PHE A 17 -35.25 14.53 -11.56
N SER A 18 -36.14 13.62 -11.96
CA SER A 18 -36.09 12.22 -11.53
C SER A 18 -34.84 11.50 -12.05
N GLU A 19 -34.40 11.82 -13.26
CA GLU A 19 -33.15 11.31 -13.84
C GLU A 19 -31.94 11.81 -13.06
N ILE A 20 -31.87 13.09 -12.70
CA ILE A 20 -30.80 13.65 -11.85
C ILE A 20 -30.69 12.89 -10.52
N SER A 21 -31.83 12.64 -9.86
CA SER A 21 -31.84 11.89 -8.60
C SER A 21 -31.34 10.44 -8.75
N THR A 22 -31.58 9.84 -9.92
CA THR A 22 -31.12 8.50 -10.26
C THR A 22 -29.62 8.51 -10.54
N TYR A 23 -29.12 9.49 -11.29
CA TYR A 23 -27.68 9.68 -11.53
C TYR A 23 -26.90 9.90 -10.25
N LEU A 24 -27.41 10.70 -9.31
CA LEU A 24 -26.77 10.90 -7.99
C LEU A 24 -26.70 9.61 -7.18
N LYS A 25 -27.75 8.78 -7.22
CA LYS A 25 -27.75 7.45 -6.58
C LYS A 25 -26.73 6.51 -7.22
N ILE A 26 -26.63 6.49 -8.54
CA ILE A 26 -25.63 5.69 -9.28
C ILE A 26 -24.22 6.14 -8.90
N LEU A 27 -23.96 7.44 -8.89
CA LEU A 27 -22.66 8.01 -8.51
C LEU A 27 -22.30 7.67 -7.05
N GLY A 28 -23.25 7.84 -6.13
CA GLY A 28 -23.06 7.47 -4.72
C GLY A 28 -22.77 5.96 -4.56
N THR A 29 -23.47 5.12 -5.31
CA THR A 29 -23.25 3.67 -5.30
C THR A 29 -21.87 3.31 -5.83
N TYR A 30 -21.43 3.96 -6.91
CA TYR A 30 -20.10 3.75 -7.49
C TYR A 30 -18.98 4.16 -6.52
N LEU A 31 -19.17 5.25 -5.79
CA LEU A 31 -18.23 5.71 -4.75
C LEU A 31 -18.13 4.70 -3.60
N VAL A 32 -19.26 4.17 -3.11
CA VAL A 32 -19.27 3.13 -2.07
C VAL A 32 -18.63 1.84 -2.58
N MET A 33 -18.90 1.46 -3.83
CA MET A 33 -18.31 0.27 -4.46
C MET A 33 -16.79 0.39 -4.59
N MET A 34 -16.28 1.57 -4.97
CA MET A 34 -14.85 1.88 -4.99
C MET A 34 -14.21 1.73 -3.61
N VAL A 35 -14.85 2.24 -2.55
CA VAL A 35 -14.36 2.10 -1.17
C VAL A 35 -14.31 0.63 -0.77
N TYR A 36 -15.35 -0.16 -1.07
CA TYR A 36 -15.33 -1.59 -0.77
C TYR A 36 -14.24 -2.35 -1.54
N MET A 37 -14.06 -2.08 -2.83
CA MET A 37 -12.97 -2.70 -3.60
C MET A 37 -11.59 -2.32 -3.05
N PHE A 38 -11.39 -1.08 -2.64
CA PHE A 38 -10.16 -0.64 -1.98
C PHE A 38 -9.93 -1.38 -0.66
N LEU A 39 -10.96 -1.56 0.17
CA LEU A 39 -10.85 -2.31 1.43
C LEU A 39 -10.55 -3.80 1.20
N TRP A 40 -11.21 -4.43 0.23
CA TRP A 40 -10.96 -5.83 -0.12
C TRP A 40 -9.55 -6.05 -0.66
N THR A 41 -9.06 -5.14 -1.51
CA THR A 41 -7.67 -5.22 -2.00
C THR A 41 -6.68 -4.97 -0.88
N LEU A 42 -6.90 -3.99 0.00
CA LEU A 42 -6.04 -3.75 1.17
C LEU A 42 -5.96 -5.00 2.08
N LEU A 43 -7.08 -5.68 2.31
CA LEU A 43 -7.14 -6.90 3.11
C LEU A 43 -6.30 -8.04 2.53
N LEU A 44 -6.15 -8.13 1.20
CA LEU A 44 -5.33 -9.14 0.52
C LEU A 44 -3.87 -8.69 0.28
N VAL A 45 -3.66 -7.39 0.11
CA VAL A 45 -2.33 -6.79 -0.08
C VAL A 45 -1.52 -6.85 1.21
N ILE A 46 -2.13 -6.57 2.36
CA ILE A 46 -1.47 -6.65 3.68
C ILE A 46 -0.83 -8.04 3.94
N PRO A 47 -1.53 -9.19 3.83
CA PRO A 47 -0.93 -10.50 4.05
C PRO A 47 0.13 -10.85 3.00
N GLY A 48 -0.03 -10.41 1.75
CA GLY A 48 0.98 -10.58 0.70
C GLY A 48 2.28 -9.83 1.04
N ILE A 49 2.15 -8.58 1.46
CA ILE A 49 3.25 -7.73 1.93
C ILE A 49 3.92 -8.34 3.17
N ILE A 50 3.14 -8.77 4.16
CA ILE A 50 3.66 -9.41 5.39
C ILE A 50 4.47 -10.68 5.07
N LYS A 51 4.03 -11.49 4.10
CA LYS A 51 4.79 -12.66 3.64
C LYS A 51 6.08 -12.23 2.93
N ALA A 52 6.02 -11.25 2.03
CA ALA A 52 7.21 -10.72 1.38
C ALA A 52 8.23 -10.20 2.40
N PHE A 53 7.75 -9.54 3.47
CA PHE A 53 8.59 -9.08 4.56
C PHE A 53 9.28 -10.22 5.31
N SER A 54 8.60 -11.35 5.53
CA SER A 54 9.25 -12.52 6.14
C SER A 54 10.45 -13.06 5.36
N TYR A 55 10.60 -12.66 4.09
CA TYR A 55 11.75 -12.99 3.24
C TYR A 55 12.74 -11.83 3.08
N SER A 56 12.39 -10.61 3.50
CA SER A 56 13.23 -9.40 3.36
C SER A 56 14.60 -9.56 4.04
N GLN A 57 14.67 -10.32 5.13
CA GLN A 57 15.90 -10.52 5.90
C GLN A 57 16.76 -11.66 5.34
N THR A 58 16.26 -12.43 4.37
CA THR A 58 17.01 -13.54 3.75
C THR A 58 18.32 -13.04 3.15
N TYR A 59 18.32 -11.85 2.54
CA TYR A 59 19.50 -11.26 1.94
C TYR A 59 20.59 -10.95 2.99
N PHE A 60 20.21 -10.32 4.10
CA PHE A 60 21.14 -10.00 5.19
C PHE A 60 21.68 -11.27 5.86
N VAL A 61 20.80 -12.25 6.13
CA VAL A 61 21.18 -13.55 6.69
C VAL A 61 22.16 -14.31 5.80
N LEU A 62 21.99 -14.26 4.48
CA LEU A 62 22.90 -14.91 3.53
C LEU A 62 24.25 -14.20 3.46
N LYS A 63 24.27 -12.87 3.61
CA LYS A 63 25.50 -12.09 3.68
C LYS A 63 26.30 -12.42 4.94
N ASP A 64 25.64 -12.59 6.07
CA ASP A 64 26.30 -12.91 7.35
C ASP A 64 26.72 -14.39 7.45
N HIS A 65 26.03 -15.28 6.74
CA HIS A 65 26.32 -16.72 6.72
C HIS A 65 26.33 -17.27 5.28
N PRO A 66 27.40 -17.05 4.49
CA PRO A 66 27.43 -17.43 3.08
C PRO A 66 27.39 -18.95 2.85
N GLY A 67 27.69 -19.77 3.88
CA GLY A 67 27.72 -21.23 3.79
C GLY A 67 26.37 -21.93 4.00
N ILE A 68 25.29 -21.22 4.35
CA ILE A 68 23.99 -21.85 4.60
C ILE A 68 23.17 -21.97 3.31
N GLY A 69 22.40 -23.05 3.18
CA GLY A 69 21.50 -23.23 2.05
C GLY A 69 20.38 -22.19 2.02
N ILE A 70 19.89 -21.86 0.82
CA ILE A 70 18.84 -20.85 0.58
C ILE A 70 17.61 -21.07 1.48
N ASN A 71 17.15 -22.32 1.62
CA ASN A 71 16.00 -22.67 2.46
C ASN A 71 16.27 -22.44 3.96
N ALA A 72 17.52 -22.62 4.41
CA ALA A 72 17.92 -22.34 5.78
C ALA A 72 17.94 -20.84 6.05
N ALA A 73 18.43 -20.04 5.10
CA ALA A 73 18.39 -18.57 5.16
C ALA A 73 16.95 -18.04 5.24
N ILE A 74 16.06 -18.56 4.39
CA ILE A 74 14.62 -18.20 4.41
C ILE A 74 13.97 -18.58 5.74
N THR A 75 14.29 -19.76 6.27
CA THR A 75 13.74 -20.23 7.56
C THR A 75 14.22 -19.35 8.72
N LYS A 76 15.50 -18.97 8.72
CA LYS A 76 16.07 -18.07 9.74
C LYS A 76 15.46 -16.68 9.65
N SER A 77 15.33 -16.11 8.44
CA SER A 77 14.61 -14.85 8.18
C SER A 77 13.17 -14.89 8.71
N ARG A 78 12.45 -15.99 8.43
CA ARG A 78 11.06 -16.16 8.89
C ARG A 78 10.96 -16.20 10.40
N LYS A 79 11.90 -16.86 11.09
CA LYS A 79 11.96 -16.94 12.57
C LYS A 79 12.27 -15.58 13.20
N LEU A 80 13.28 -14.87 12.69
CA LEU A 80 13.65 -13.51 13.12
C LEU A 80 12.48 -12.52 13.00
N MET A 81 11.61 -12.71 12.01
CA MET A 81 10.46 -11.84 11.77
C MET A 81 9.19 -12.21 12.56
N VAL A 82 9.15 -13.28 13.35
CA VAL A 82 7.98 -13.63 14.16
C VAL A 82 7.77 -12.57 15.25
N GLY A 83 6.56 -12.00 15.35
CA GLY A 83 6.26 -10.92 16.31
C GLY A 83 6.60 -9.49 15.85
N TYR A 84 7.53 -9.35 14.89
CA TYR A 84 8.01 -8.04 14.43
C TYR A 84 7.42 -7.58 13.09
N LYS A 85 6.58 -8.40 12.46
CA LYS A 85 5.93 -8.11 11.16
C LYS A 85 5.16 -6.79 11.16
N TRP A 86 4.47 -6.48 12.26
CA TRP A 86 3.72 -5.24 12.41
C TRP A 86 4.64 -4.01 12.51
N LYS A 87 5.73 -4.10 13.28
CA LYS A 87 6.71 -3.01 13.38
C LYS A 87 7.35 -2.70 12.03
N PHE A 88 7.67 -3.74 11.25
CA PHE A 88 8.21 -3.57 9.90
C PHE A 88 7.18 -2.96 8.94
N PHE A 89 5.89 -3.28 9.08
CA PHE A 89 4.82 -2.63 8.30
C PHE A 89 4.72 -1.12 8.60
N VAL A 90 4.77 -0.73 9.88
CA VAL A 90 4.76 0.68 10.27
C VAL A 90 6.01 1.41 9.74
N LEU A 91 7.18 0.77 9.78
CA LEU A 91 8.41 1.30 9.19
C LEU A 91 8.24 1.56 7.68
N GLN A 92 7.58 0.68 6.94
CA GLN A 92 7.31 0.86 5.51
C GLN A 92 6.29 1.97 5.26
N LEU A 93 5.27 2.08 6.12
CA LEU A 93 4.26 3.13 6.06
C LEU A 93 4.88 4.52 6.21
N SER A 94 5.92 4.67 7.04
CA SER A 94 6.63 5.94 7.18
C SER A 94 7.35 6.34 5.89
N PHE A 95 7.87 5.38 5.12
CA PHE A 95 8.55 5.62 3.84
C PHE A 95 7.61 5.94 2.68
N ILE A 96 6.34 5.51 2.73
CA ILE A 96 5.36 5.83 1.68
C ILE A 96 5.19 7.35 1.54
N GLY A 97 5.17 8.10 2.65
CA GLY A 97 5.11 9.56 2.61
C GLY A 97 6.30 10.20 1.90
N TRP A 98 7.51 9.72 2.19
CA TRP A 98 8.74 10.15 1.51
C TRP A 98 8.76 9.75 0.04
N GLY A 99 8.23 8.57 -0.32
CA GLY A 99 8.10 8.13 -1.71
C GLY A 99 7.21 9.05 -2.53
N ILE A 100 6.08 9.50 -1.96
CA ILE A 100 5.19 10.48 -2.60
C ILE A 100 5.91 11.81 -2.83
N LEU A 101 6.64 12.31 -1.82
CA LEU A 101 7.46 13.52 -1.95
C LEU A 101 8.53 13.38 -3.05
N CYS A 102 9.21 12.23 -3.12
CA CYS A 102 10.19 11.97 -4.16
C CYS A 102 9.57 11.97 -5.55
N LEU A 103 8.36 11.42 -5.71
CA LEU A 103 7.63 11.43 -6.97
C LEU A 103 7.29 12.87 -7.43
N LEU A 104 6.93 13.75 -6.50
CA LEU A 104 6.69 15.18 -6.80
C LEU A 104 7.95 15.90 -7.31
N THR A 105 9.13 15.44 -6.89
CA THR A 105 10.43 15.98 -7.34
C THR A 105 10.96 15.35 -8.64
N LEU A 106 10.08 14.77 -9.47
CA LEU A 106 10.45 14.00 -10.67
C LEU A 106 11.39 12.82 -10.37
N GLY A 107 11.34 12.29 -9.14
CA GLY A 107 12.14 11.15 -8.70
C GLY A 107 13.56 11.46 -8.25
N ILE A 108 13.98 12.73 -8.20
CA ILE A 108 15.34 13.11 -7.74
C ILE A 108 15.56 12.71 -6.27
N GLY A 109 14.52 12.83 -5.43
CA GLY A 109 14.58 12.42 -4.03
C GLY A 109 14.94 10.94 -3.81
N PHE A 110 14.69 10.06 -4.80
CA PHE A 110 15.02 8.63 -4.66
C PHE A 110 16.52 8.35 -4.52
N LEU A 111 17.39 9.23 -5.02
CA LEU A 111 18.84 9.10 -4.88
C LEU A 111 19.28 9.07 -3.41
N TRP A 112 18.58 9.80 -2.54
CA TRP A 112 18.85 9.85 -1.11
C TRP A 112 17.94 8.90 -0.33
N LEU A 113 16.69 8.75 -0.78
CA LEU A 113 15.72 7.89 -0.12
C LEU A 113 16.11 6.41 -0.21
N SER A 114 16.68 5.96 -1.33
CA SER A 114 17.10 4.57 -1.50
C SER A 114 18.15 4.12 -0.46
N PRO A 115 19.32 4.77 -0.30
CA PRO A 115 20.29 4.38 0.72
C PRO A 115 19.74 4.55 2.14
N TYR A 116 18.87 5.53 2.38
CA TYR A 116 18.23 5.74 3.67
C TYR A 116 17.26 4.59 4.04
N ILE A 117 16.47 4.12 3.08
CA ILE A 117 15.60 2.95 3.24
C ILE A 117 16.44 1.70 3.55
N THR A 118 17.49 1.45 2.76
CA THR A 118 18.36 0.28 2.95
C THR A 118 19.07 0.30 4.31
N ALA A 119 19.58 1.46 4.74
CA ALA A 119 20.21 1.61 6.06
C ALA A 119 19.20 1.37 7.20
N SER A 120 17.97 1.85 7.05
CA SER A 120 16.91 1.64 8.04
C SER A 120 16.51 0.17 8.16
N TYR A 121 16.48 -0.57 7.05
CA TYR A 121 16.24 -2.02 7.08
C TYR A 121 17.40 -2.79 7.71
N ALA A 122 18.65 -2.39 7.45
CA ALA A 122 19.81 -2.98 8.09
C ALA A 122 19.81 -2.74 9.61
N ALA A 123 19.51 -1.52 10.06
CA ALA A 123 19.37 -1.21 11.48
C ALA A 123 18.21 -1.96 12.14
N PHE A 124 17.11 -2.16 11.41
CA PHE A 124 16.00 -2.99 11.89
C PHE A 124 16.42 -4.46 12.03
N TYR A 125 17.17 -5.01 11.07
CA TYR A 125 17.72 -6.36 11.13
C TYR A 125 18.62 -6.57 12.34
N GLU A 126 19.58 -5.67 12.56
CA GLU A 126 20.52 -5.74 13.67
C GLU A 126 19.79 -5.73 15.02
N ASN A 127 18.76 -4.90 15.16
CA ASN A 127 17.89 -4.88 16.33
C ASN A 127 17.13 -6.21 16.53
N LEU A 128 16.67 -6.85 15.46
CA LEU A 128 16.00 -8.15 15.54
C LEU A 128 16.95 -9.25 16.02
N VAL A 129 18.18 -9.27 15.49
CA VAL A 129 19.20 -10.25 15.88
C VAL A 129 19.54 -10.07 17.36
N ARG A 130 19.80 -8.83 17.78
CA ARG A 130 20.09 -8.51 19.18
C ARG A 130 18.97 -8.93 20.14
N GLN A 131 17.72 -8.63 19.78
CA GLN A 131 16.56 -9.03 20.60
C GLN A 131 16.32 -10.54 20.65
N GLN A 132 16.78 -11.29 19.64
CA GLN A 132 16.77 -12.76 19.66
C GLN A 132 17.90 -13.35 20.51
N GLU A 133 19.04 -12.68 20.64
CA GLU A 133 20.14 -13.11 21.50
C GLU A 133 19.86 -12.83 23.00
N GLU A 134 19.09 -11.77 23.28
CA GLU A 134 18.68 -11.38 24.63
C GLU A 134 17.47 -12.18 25.17
N ALA A 135 16.83 -13.04 24.36
CA ALA A 135 15.61 -13.80 24.68
C ALA A 135 15.85 -15.31 24.78
#